data_AF-A0A8S3GL29-F1
#
_entry.id   AF-A0A8S3GL29-F1
#
_cell.length_a   1.000
_cell.length_b   1.000
_cell.length_c   1.000
_cell.angle_alpha   90.00
_cell.angle_beta   90.00
_cell.angle_gamma   90.00
#
_symmetry.space_group_name_H-M   'P 1'
#
loop_
_entity.id
_entity.type
_entity.pdbx_description
1 polymer ?
#
loop_
_entity_poly.entity_id
_entity_poly.type
_entity_poly.pdbx_seq_one_letter_code
_entity_poly.pdbx_strand_id
1 'polypeptide(L)'
;RLLSEIEKSLLSSDYKHDILQSIWATFIGIAHENANDVAKEILMKLYEFVTSFLSEYPLIQPSTQLLNLLEKSFLPTVETSIGIFNEFLTQTSIKPLFYRLLLHPGITEEQIRDFMLPISKLAEQIPKIELVVFFDEVNTSSCLGLFKEMFMDGTL
;
A
#
# COMPACT_ATOMS: atom_id res chain seq x y z
N ARG A 1 19.61 -20.35 -11.33
CA ARG A 1 18.37 -20.05 -12.08
C ARG A 1 17.29 -19.51 -11.14
N LEU A 2 16.93 -20.24 -10.08
CA LEU A 2 15.98 -19.76 -9.05
C LEU A 2 16.47 -18.48 -8.34
N LEU A 3 17.72 -18.47 -7.83
CA LEU A 3 18.31 -17.30 -7.15
C LEU A 3 18.34 -16.02 -8.02
N SER A 4 18.68 -16.13 -9.31
CA SER A 4 18.68 -14.96 -10.20
C SER A 4 17.27 -14.45 -10.51
N GLU A 5 16.25 -15.32 -10.47
CA GLU A 5 14.85 -14.91 -10.62
C GLU A 5 14.33 -14.24 -9.34
N ILE A 6 14.73 -14.74 -8.17
CA ILE A 6 14.48 -14.13 -6.86
C ILE A 6 15.09 -12.73 -6.78
N GLU A 7 16.38 -12.58 -7.08
CA GLU A 7 17.06 -11.28 -7.10
C GLU A 7 16.36 -10.30 -8.04
N LYS A 8 15.96 -10.76 -9.23
CA LYS A 8 15.30 -9.91 -10.22
C LYS A 8 13.92 -9.44 -9.75
N SER A 9 13.14 -10.31 -9.10
CA SER A 9 11.85 -9.94 -8.50
C SER A 9 11.97 -9.01 -7.31
N LEU A 10 12.98 -9.21 -6.46
CA LEU A 10 13.30 -8.30 -5.36
C LEU A 10 13.71 -6.92 -5.87
N LEU A 11 14.52 -6.86 -6.93
CA LEU A 11 14.96 -5.62 -7.57
C LEU A 11 13.83 -4.90 -8.32
N SER A 12 12.90 -5.64 -8.93
CA SER A 12 11.79 -5.07 -9.69
C SER A 12 10.54 -4.79 -8.85
N SER A 13 10.55 -5.13 -7.55
CA SER A 13 9.37 -5.07 -6.66
C SER A 13 8.14 -5.81 -7.21
N ASP A 14 8.37 -6.80 -8.07
CA ASP A 14 7.33 -7.49 -8.83
C ASP A 14 7.25 -8.93 -8.32
N TYR A 15 6.30 -9.19 -7.43
CA TYR A 15 6.24 -10.42 -6.64
C TYR A 15 5.27 -11.42 -7.26
N LYS A 16 5.80 -12.44 -7.95
CA LYS A 16 5.02 -13.61 -8.37
C LYS A 16 4.93 -14.61 -7.23
N HIS A 17 3.74 -15.17 -7.03
CA HIS A 17 3.47 -16.18 -5.98
C HIS A 17 4.50 -17.32 -5.99
N ASP A 18 4.83 -17.85 -7.17
CA ASP A 18 5.79 -18.94 -7.34
C ASP A 18 7.21 -18.55 -6.89
N ILE A 19 7.57 -17.27 -7.04
CA ILE A 19 8.87 -16.73 -6.63
C ILE A 19 8.90 -16.56 -5.11
N LEU A 20 7.84 -16.04 -4.49
CA LEU A 20 7.72 -15.96 -3.03
C LEU A 20 7.77 -17.35 -2.38
N GLN A 21 7.06 -18.32 -2.96
CA GLN A 21 7.10 -19.71 -2.51
C GLN A 21 8.50 -20.31 -2.66
N SER A 22 9.21 -19.98 -3.74
CA SER A 22 10.59 -20.42 -3.99
C SER A 22 11.61 -19.77 -3.05
N ILE A 23 11.45 -18.48 -2.74
CA ILE A 23 12.22 -17.77 -1.71
C ILE A 23 12.03 -18.51 -0.39
N TRP A 24 10.78 -18.81 -0.03
CA TRP A 24 10.48 -19.48 1.22
C TRP A 24 11.00 -20.92 1.30
N ALA A 25 10.84 -21.70 0.24
CA ALA A 25 11.38 -23.05 0.16
C ALA A 25 12.91 -23.05 0.31
N THR A 26 13.58 -22.06 -0.28
CA THR A 26 15.03 -21.88 -0.17
C THR A 26 15.44 -21.52 1.27
N PHE A 27 14.74 -20.57 1.89
CA PHE A 27 14.97 -20.18 3.29
C PHE A 27 14.71 -21.35 4.26
N ILE A 28 13.65 -22.12 4.06
CA ILE A 28 13.34 -23.31 4.87
C ILE A 28 14.40 -24.39 4.66
N GLY A 29 14.89 -24.57 3.43
CA GLY A 29 16.00 -25.47 3.14
C GLY A 29 17.28 -25.10 3.89
N ILE A 30 17.67 -23.82 3.84
CA ILE A 30 18.84 -23.28 4.55
C ILE A 30 18.66 -23.39 6.08
N ALA A 31 17.45 -23.14 6.59
CA ALA A 31 17.09 -23.28 7.99
C ALA A 31 17.06 -24.74 8.48
N HIS A 32 16.74 -25.69 7.61
CA HIS A 32 16.83 -27.13 7.91
C HIS A 32 18.28 -27.60 8.00
N GLU A 33 19.15 -27.05 7.16
CA GLU A 33 20.59 -27.39 7.13
C GLU A 33 21.37 -26.76 8.29
N ASN A 34 20.97 -25.56 8.75
CA ASN A 34 21.60 -24.84 9.85
C ASN A 34 20.59 -24.56 10.96
N ALA A 35 20.60 -25.40 11.99
CA ALA A 35 19.99 -25.24 13.32
C ALA A 35 18.69 -24.41 13.43
N ASN A 36 17.65 -25.05 13.98
CA ASN A 36 16.29 -24.54 14.27
C ASN A 36 16.20 -23.10 14.84
N ASP A 37 17.27 -22.58 15.43
CA ASP A 37 17.35 -21.23 15.99
C ASP A 37 17.49 -20.13 14.92
N VAL A 38 18.24 -20.37 13.84
CA VAL A 38 18.37 -19.41 12.72
C VAL A 38 17.03 -19.25 12.01
N ALA A 39 16.31 -20.35 11.84
CA ALA A 39 14.96 -20.35 11.28
C ALA A 39 14.02 -19.45 12.10
N LYS A 40 14.00 -19.64 13.43
CA LYS A 40 13.17 -18.85 14.34
C LYS A 40 13.53 -17.38 14.32
N GLU A 41 14.82 -17.04 14.25
CA GLU A 41 15.28 -15.66 14.19
C GLU A 41 14.78 -14.96 12.92
N ILE A 42 14.86 -15.63 11.76
CA ILE A 42 14.34 -15.10 10.50
C ILE A 42 12.82 -14.89 10.55
N LEU A 43 12.08 -15.87 11.07
CA LEU A 43 10.62 -15.76 11.19
C LEU A 43 10.22 -14.61 12.12
N MET A 44 10.95 -14.43 13.22
CA MET A 44 10.75 -13.32 14.15
C MET A 44 11.06 -11.98 13.49
N LYS A 45 12.16 -11.88 12.74
CA LYS A 45 12.54 -10.65 12.03
C LYS A 45 11.52 -10.27 10.96
N LEU A 46 10.95 -11.24 10.26
CA LEU A 46 9.90 -10.97 9.27
C LEU A 46 8.61 -10.49 9.94
N TYR A 47 8.23 -11.09 11.07
CA TYR A 47 7.11 -10.63 11.88
C TYR A 47 7.34 -9.19 12.37
N GLU A 48 8.50 -8.91 12.98
CA GLU A 48 8.91 -7.58 13.43
C GLU A 48 8.86 -6.55 12.29
N PHE A 49 9.36 -6.91 11.11
CA PHE A 49 9.32 -6.07 9.92
C PHE A 49 7.88 -5.71 9.53
N VAL A 50 7.00 -6.70 9.38
CA VAL A 50 5.60 -6.45 8.97
C VAL A 50 4.88 -5.58 10.02
N THR A 51 5.06 -5.88 11.31
CA THR A 51 4.44 -5.08 12.38
C THR A 51 4.97 -3.64 12.43
N SER A 52 6.29 -3.45 12.31
CA SER A 52 6.90 -2.12 12.28
C SER A 52 6.45 -1.33 11.07
N PHE A 53 6.47 -1.94 9.89
CA PHE A 53 6.04 -1.31 8.63
C PHE A 53 4.58 -0.85 8.71
N LEU A 54 3.66 -1.69 9.17
CA LEU A 54 2.26 -1.31 9.31
C LEU A 54 2.05 -0.18 10.34
N SER A 55 2.93 -0.08 11.35
CA SER A 55 2.89 1.01 12.34
C SER A 55 3.46 2.33 11.81
N GLU A 56 4.52 2.27 11.01
CA GLU A 56 5.22 3.44 10.45
C GLU A 56 4.47 4.07 9.27
N TYR A 57 3.72 3.26 8.51
CA TYR A 57 2.99 3.68 7.31
C TYR A 57 1.47 3.59 7.52
N PRO A 58 0.83 4.54 8.22
CA PRO A 58 -0.58 4.48 8.62
C PRO A 58 -1.57 4.53 7.44
N LEU A 59 -1.10 4.93 6.26
CA LEU A 59 -1.87 4.91 5.01
C LEU A 59 -1.97 3.50 4.41
N ILE A 60 -1.16 2.55 4.85
CA ILE A 60 -1.31 1.16 4.45
C ILE A 60 -2.45 0.55 5.25
N GLN A 61 -3.41 -0.03 4.53
CA GLN A 61 -4.54 -0.75 5.07
C GLN A 61 -4.26 -2.26 4.99
N PRO A 62 -4.00 -2.93 6.13
CA PRO A 62 -3.90 -4.38 6.17
C PRO A 62 -5.27 -5.04 5.99
N SER A 63 -5.29 -6.25 5.43
CA SER A 63 -6.50 -7.07 5.37
C SER A 63 -6.92 -7.51 6.78
N THR A 64 -8.21 -7.81 6.97
CA THR A 64 -8.70 -8.38 8.24
C THR A 64 -8.02 -9.70 8.57
N GLN A 65 -7.68 -10.50 7.55
CA GLN A 65 -6.97 -11.75 7.72
C GLN A 65 -5.53 -11.52 8.21
N LEU A 66 -4.81 -10.54 7.68
CA LEU A 66 -3.48 -10.17 8.13
C LEU A 66 -3.49 -9.77 9.61
N LEU A 67 -4.44 -8.92 10.02
CA LEU A 67 -4.59 -8.52 11.42
C LEU A 67 -4.84 -9.73 12.33
N ASN A 68 -5.75 -10.63 11.93
CA ASN A 68 -6.03 -11.85 12.68
C ASN A 68 -4.80 -12.78 12.81
N LEU A 69 -3.95 -12.84 11.78
CA LEU A 69 -2.73 -13.63 11.81
C LEU A 69 -1.71 -13.02 12.78
N LEU A 70 -1.53 -11.70 12.73
CA LEU A 70 -0.60 -10.97 13.60
C LEU A 70 -1.01 -11.05 15.08
N GLU A 71 -2.31 -10.94 15.38
CA GLU A 71 -2.82 -11.02 16.76
C GLU A 71 -2.62 -12.40 17.40
N LYS A 72 -2.67 -13.47 16.60
CA LYS A 72 -2.55 -14.86 17.09
C LYS A 72 -1.11 -15.33 17.23
N SER A 73 -0.14 -14.63 16.63
CA SER A 73 1.25 -15.06 16.54
C SER A 73 2.13 -14.39 17.60
N PHE A 74 2.13 -14.93 18.82
CA PHE A 74 3.17 -14.60 19.81
C PHE A 74 4.50 -15.34 19.53
N LEU A 75 4.45 -16.41 18.73
CA LEU A 75 5.57 -17.16 18.17
C LEU A 75 5.17 -17.65 16.77
N PRO A 76 5.61 -17.00 15.69
CA PRO A 76 5.17 -17.38 14.36
C PRO A 76 5.80 -18.72 13.95
N THR A 77 4.95 -19.70 13.66
CA THR A 77 5.38 -20.92 12.96
C THR A 77 5.72 -20.58 11.51
N VAL A 78 6.44 -21.47 10.83
CA VAL A 78 6.74 -21.32 9.39
C VAL A 78 5.47 -21.07 8.58
N GLU A 79 4.40 -21.83 8.83
CA GLU A 79 3.13 -21.70 8.12
C GLU A 79 2.46 -20.35 8.39
N THR A 80 2.42 -19.91 9.65
CA THR A 80 1.85 -18.60 10.01
C THR A 80 2.65 -17.45 9.40
N SER A 81 3.99 -17.52 9.39
CA SER A 81 4.84 -16.51 8.73
C SER A 81 4.62 -16.44 7.23
N ILE A 82 4.45 -17.59 6.55
CA ILE A 82 4.08 -17.63 5.13
C ILE A 82 2.75 -16.92 4.92
N GLY A 83 1.75 -17.23 5.75
CA GLY A 83 0.44 -16.59 5.69
C GLY A 83 0.51 -15.07 5.88
N ILE A 84 1.23 -14.62 6.92
CA ILE A 84 1.43 -13.18 7.22
C ILE A 84 2.07 -12.48 6.04
N PHE A 85 3.16 -13.03 5.50
CA PHE A 85 3.89 -12.36 4.43
C PHE A 85 3.10 -12.34 3.12
N ASN A 86 2.42 -13.43 2.79
CA ASN A 86 1.58 -13.48 1.58
C ASN A 86 0.41 -12.50 1.66
N GLU A 87 -0.28 -12.43 2.80
CA GLU A 87 -1.33 -11.43 3.04
C GLU A 87 -0.76 -10.00 2.99
N PHE A 88 0.40 -9.76 3.62
CA PHE A 88 1.06 -8.47 3.59
C PHE A 88 1.38 -8.01 2.16
N LEU A 89 1.90 -8.89 1.31
CA LEU A 89 2.28 -8.53 -0.06
C LEU A 89 1.11 -8.42 -1.02
N THR A 90 0.06 -9.22 -0.83
CA THR A 90 -1.01 -9.36 -1.84
C THR A 90 -2.32 -8.68 -1.46
N GLN A 91 -2.56 -8.44 -0.17
CA GLN A 91 -3.84 -7.94 0.36
C GLN A 91 -3.70 -6.63 1.14
N THR A 92 -2.51 -6.02 1.18
CA THR A 92 -2.39 -4.64 1.65
C THR A 92 -2.78 -3.67 0.55
N SER A 93 -3.48 -2.60 0.93
CA SER A 93 -3.91 -1.53 0.03
C SER A 93 -3.57 -0.18 0.63
N ILE A 94 -3.65 0.88 -0.17
CA ILE A 94 -3.50 2.25 0.33
C ILE A 94 -4.89 2.74 0.71
N LYS A 95 -5.07 3.24 1.93
CA LYS A 95 -6.31 3.87 2.39
C LYS A 95 -6.69 5.01 1.45
N PRO A 96 -7.98 5.20 1.15
CA PRO A 96 -8.41 6.37 0.41
C PRO A 96 -7.97 7.66 1.10
N LEU A 97 -7.35 8.57 0.34
CA LEU A 97 -6.98 9.89 0.86
C LEU A 97 -8.10 10.88 0.57
N PHE A 98 -8.54 11.60 1.60
CA PHE A 98 -9.65 12.54 1.52
C PHE A 98 -9.14 13.98 1.56
N TYR A 99 -9.48 14.74 0.52
CA TYR A 99 -9.18 16.17 0.41
C TYR A 99 -10.50 16.94 0.41
N ARG A 100 -10.61 17.98 1.24
CA ARG A 100 -11.78 18.83 1.30
C ARG A 100 -11.41 20.27 0.95
N LEU A 101 -12.16 20.86 0.03
CA LEU A 101 -12.11 22.29 -0.25
C LEU A 101 -13.47 22.90 0.10
N LEU A 102 -13.45 23.90 0.99
CA LEU A 102 -14.62 24.71 1.32
C LEU A 102 -14.75 25.82 0.30
N LEU A 103 -15.79 25.78 -0.53
CA LEU A 103 -16.00 26.81 -1.54
C LEU A 103 -16.73 28.01 -0.92
N HIS A 104 -16.41 29.19 -1.43
CA HIS A 104 -17.06 30.44 -1.05
C HIS A 104 -17.17 31.35 -2.29
N PRO A 105 -18.07 32.35 -2.31
CA PRO A 105 -18.32 33.16 -3.50
C PRO A 105 -17.10 33.88 -4.09
N GLY A 106 -16.09 34.18 -3.25
CA GLY A 106 -14.85 34.83 -3.68
C GLY A 106 -13.74 33.88 -4.16
N ILE A 107 -13.99 32.58 -4.27
CA ILE A 107 -12.95 31.63 -4.69
C ILE A 107 -12.66 31.79 -6.17
N THR A 108 -11.40 31.72 -6.57
CA THR A 108 -10.98 31.82 -7.97
C THR A 108 -10.66 30.46 -8.57
N GLU A 109 -10.70 30.38 -9.91
CA GLU A 109 -10.29 29.17 -10.63
C GLU A 109 -8.83 28.82 -10.36
N GLU A 110 -7.96 29.82 -10.22
CA GLU A 110 -6.53 29.63 -9.88
C GLU A 110 -6.38 28.94 -8.52
N GLN A 111 -7.15 29.34 -7.51
CA GLN A 111 -7.13 28.69 -6.19
C GLN A 111 -7.60 27.23 -6.25
N ILE A 112 -8.60 26.93 -7.09
CA ILE A 112 -9.07 25.55 -7.30
C ILE A 112 -7.99 24.73 -8.01
N ARG A 113 -7.32 25.30 -9.02
CA ARG A 113 -6.20 24.66 -9.73
C ARG A 113 -5.03 24.38 -8.81
N ASP A 114 -4.64 25.35 -7.98
CA ASP A 114 -3.55 25.21 -7.01
C ASP A 114 -3.85 24.11 -5.98
N PHE A 115 -5.11 23.99 -5.55
CA PHE A 115 -5.56 22.91 -4.68
C PHE A 115 -5.51 21.54 -5.38
N MET A 116 -5.95 21.46 -6.63
CA MET A 116 -6.06 20.20 -7.38
C MET A 116 -4.72 19.69 -7.94
N LEU A 117 -3.79 20.59 -8.27
CA LEU A 117 -2.51 20.24 -8.88
C LEU A 117 -1.68 19.21 -8.08
N PRO A 118 -1.44 19.38 -6.76
CA PRO A 118 -0.69 18.38 -5.99
C PRO A 118 -1.45 17.05 -5.88
N ILE A 119 -2.78 17.07 -5.83
CA ILE A 119 -3.62 15.85 -5.76
C ILE A 119 -3.51 15.07 -7.08
N SER A 120 -3.58 15.77 -8.21
CA SER A 120 -3.45 15.19 -9.55
C SER A 120 -2.06 14.57 -9.75
N LYS A 121 -1.00 15.29 -9.34
CA LYS A 121 0.37 14.75 -9.36
C LYS A 121 0.51 13.50 -8.50
N LEU A 122 -0.13 13.45 -7.33
CA LEU A 122 -0.11 12.28 -6.47
C LEU A 122 -0.80 11.08 -7.14
N ALA A 123 -1.95 11.31 -7.81
CA ALA A 123 -2.68 10.28 -8.55
C ALA A 123 -1.84 9.68 -9.68
N GLU A 124 -1.03 10.49 -10.35
CA GLU A 124 -0.12 10.03 -11.42
C GLU A 124 1.06 9.22 -10.89
N GLN A 125 1.57 9.57 -9.70
CA GLN A 125 2.79 8.97 -9.14
C GLN A 125 2.54 7.63 -8.44
N ILE A 126 1.34 7.40 -7.91
CA ILE A 126 1.05 6.23 -7.09
C ILE A 126 0.04 5.34 -7.81
N PRO A 127 0.45 4.16 -8.31
CA PRO A 127 -0.46 3.23 -8.97
C PRO A 127 -1.58 2.79 -8.03
N LYS A 128 -2.83 2.77 -8.55
CA LYS A 128 -4.01 2.26 -7.84
C LYS A 128 -4.32 3.00 -6.53
N ILE A 129 -3.89 4.25 -6.38
CA ILE A 129 -4.31 5.08 -5.26
C ILE A 129 -5.76 5.56 -5.46
N GLU A 130 -6.56 5.49 -4.40
CA GLU A 130 -7.88 6.10 -4.38
C GLU A 130 -7.79 7.47 -3.70
N LEU A 131 -8.05 8.54 -4.46
CA LEU A 131 -8.11 9.91 -3.95
C LEU A 131 -9.56 10.38 -4.03
N VAL A 132 -10.08 10.89 -2.93
CA VAL A 132 -11.42 11.46 -2.85
C VAL A 132 -11.29 12.95 -2.61
N VAL A 133 -11.77 13.73 -3.57
CA VAL A 133 -11.84 15.19 -3.44
C VAL A 133 -13.29 15.61 -3.22
N PHE A 134 -13.53 16.25 -2.09
CA PHE A 134 -14.84 16.77 -1.71
C PHE A 134 -14.85 18.29 -1.78
N PHE A 135 -15.70 18.80 -2.66
CA PHE A 135 -15.96 20.22 -2.77
C PHE A 135 -17.26 20.54 -2.03
N ASP A 136 -17.15 21.28 -0.93
CA ASP A 136 -18.32 21.71 -0.18
C ASP A 136 -18.92 22.96 -0.80
N GLU A 137 -20.24 23.07 -0.79
CA GLU A 137 -20.98 24.23 -1.32
C GLU A 137 -20.64 24.63 -2.78
N VAL A 138 -20.44 23.67 -3.70
CA VAL A 138 -20.13 23.94 -5.13
C VAL A 138 -21.03 24.99 -5.78
N ASN A 139 -22.29 25.00 -5.41
CA ASN A 139 -23.31 25.89 -5.95
C ASN A 139 -23.11 27.36 -5.58
N THR A 140 -22.24 27.67 -4.61
CA THR A 140 -21.95 29.05 -4.16
C THR A 140 -20.76 29.66 -4.91
N SER A 141 -20.00 28.86 -5.66
CA SER A 141 -18.86 29.30 -6.45
C SER A 141 -19.29 29.83 -7.82
N SER A 142 -18.60 30.86 -8.31
CA SER A 142 -18.71 31.33 -9.70
C SER A 142 -17.96 30.45 -10.70
N CYS A 143 -17.16 29.48 -10.24
CA CYS A 143 -16.28 28.63 -11.04
C CYS A 143 -16.96 27.34 -11.53
N LEU A 144 -18.29 27.31 -11.68
CA LEU A 144 -19.03 26.11 -12.11
C LEU A 144 -18.58 25.56 -13.46
N GLY A 145 -18.06 26.42 -14.35
CA GLY A 145 -17.47 26.00 -15.63
C GLY A 145 -16.29 25.04 -15.43
N LEU A 146 -15.35 25.39 -14.54
CA LEU A 146 -14.21 24.56 -14.20
C LEU A 146 -14.63 23.21 -13.60
N PHE A 147 -15.63 23.19 -12.72
CA PHE A 147 -16.16 21.94 -12.17
C PHE A 147 -16.76 21.04 -13.24
N LYS A 148 -17.46 21.62 -14.21
CA LYS A 148 -18.01 20.86 -15.35
C LYS A 148 -16.89 20.20 -16.16
N GLU A 149 -15.82 20.94 -16.47
CA GLU A 149 -14.65 20.39 -17.19
C GLU A 149 -14.00 19.25 -16.39
N MET A 150 -13.78 19.43 -15.09
CA MET A 150 -13.19 18.39 -14.23
C MET A 150 -14.04 17.12 -14.16
N PHE A 151 -15.37 17.23 -14.00
CA PHE A 151 -16.24 16.06 -13.81
C PHE A 151 -16.61 15.36 -15.12
N MET A 152 -16.73 16.09 -16.21
CA MET A 152 -17.18 15.54 -17.49
C MET A 152 -16.02 15.16 -18.40
N ASP A 153 -15.00 16.02 -18.47
CA ASP A 153 -13.92 15.88 -19.43
C ASP A 153 -12.65 15.31 -18.78
N GLY A 154 -12.58 15.31 -17.45
CA GLY A 154 -11.42 14.81 -16.70
C GLY A 154 -10.20 15.73 -16.83
N THR A 155 -10.42 17.01 -17.12
CA THR A 155 -9.38 18.01 -17.36
C THR A 155 -9.38 19.10 -16.30
N LEU A 156 -8.18 19.62 -16.00
CA LEU A 156 -7.94 20.82 -15.22
C LEU A 156 -7.41 21.92 -16.12
#